data_AF-A0A852WEW0-F1
#
_entry.id   AF-A0A852WEW0-F1
#
_cell.length_a   1.000
_cell.length_b   1.000
_cell.length_c   1.000
_cell.angle_alpha   90.00
_cell.angle_beta   90.00
_cell.angle_gamma   90.00
#
_symmetry.space_group_name_H-M   'P 1'
#
loop_
_entity.id
_entity.type
_entity.pdbx_description
1 polymer ?
#
loop_
_entity_poly.entity_id
_entity_poly.type
_entity_poly.pdbx_seq_one_letter_code
_entity_poly.pdbx_strand_id
1 'polypeptide(L)'
;MFWLREEVQWDAHAWQLLGRRGVRRPKLEACDFRRAKGFYILFDGHGPTYVGLADSSQGLGTRLRRHHKDRDNWSRFCWFAFDDVERGRLDGWSHVVKRDALGKTTTSDVIRECEALLITVLGTHRTVGPSQRYGQNRMEFQAAGEPWEQLRQADFAPGEIARNVERSPFTDQTLFNADWG
;
A
#
# COMPACT_ATOMS: atom_id res chain seq x y z
N MET A 1 3.01 2.50 7.52
CA MET A 1 1.86 1.64 7.16
C MET A 1 0.66 2.47 6.72
N PHE A 2 0.25 3.50 7.47
CA PHE A 2 -0.84 4.38 7.02
C PHE A 2 -0.44 5.24 5.85
N TRP A 3 -1.38 5.40 4.93
CA TRP A 3 -1.32 6.32 3.81
C TRP A 3 -2.33 7.44 4.06
N LEU A 4 -1.93 8.67 3.74
CA LEU A 4 -2.74 9.86 3.87
C LEU A 4 -3.64 10.04 2.65
N ARG A 5 -4.91 10.38 2.91
CA ARG A 5 -5.90 10.63 1.85
C ARG A 5 -5.47 11.79 0.98
N GLU A 6 -5.07 12.92 1.59
CA GLU A 6 -4.73 14.15 0.86
C GLU A 6 -3.49 14.02 -0.03
N GLU A 7 -2.59 13.09 0.27
CA GLU A 7 -1.36 12.89 -0.50
C GLU A 7 -1.57 12.05 -1.77
N VAL A 8 -2.76 11.44 -1.93
CA VAL A 8 -3.16 10.75 -3.16
C VAL A 8 -3.87 11.72 -4.10
N GLN A 9 -3.44 11.76 -5.36
CA GLN A 9 -3.98 12.66 -6.39
C GLN A 9 -5.27 12.08 -7.04
N TRP A 10 -6.35 11.90 -6.27
CA TRP A 10 -7.58 11.18 -6.67
C TRP A 10 -8.27 11.67 -7.95
N ASP A 11 -8.17 12.97 -8.23
CA ASP A 11 -8.87 13.63 -9.34
C ASP A 11 -8.00 13.77 -10.59
N ALA A 12 -6.72 13.38 -10.52
CA ALA A 12 -5.87 13.36 -11.70
C ALA A 12 -6.41 12.35 -12.74
N HIS A 13 -6.33 12.72 -14.02
CA HIS A 13 -6.72 11.84 -15.13
C HIS A 13 -6.00 10.48 -15.05
N ALA A 14 -4.71 10.50 -14.70
CA ALA A 14 -3.88 9.32 -14.45
C ALA A 14 -3.59 9.15 -12.95
N TRP A 15 -4.58 9.31 -12.07
CA TRP A 15 -4.41 9.11 -10.62
C TRP A 15 -3.83 7.72 -10.30
N GLN A 16 -3.00 7.59 -9.27
CA GLN A 16 -2.33 6.35 -8.90
C GLN A 16 -2.36 6.12 -7.38
N LEU A 17 -2.24 4.85 -6.97
CA LEU A 17 -2.09 4.46 -5.57
C LEU A 17 -0.65 4.01 -5.36
N LEU A 18 0.27 4.99 -5.28
CA LEU A 18 1.70 4.75 -5.33
C LEU A 18 2.30 4.38 -3.98
N GLY A 19 3.01 3.27 -3.96
CA GLY A 19 3.85 2.86 -2.84
C GLY A 19 5.29 2.69 -3.28
N ARG A 20 6.21 2.79 -2.32
CA ARG A 20 7.61 2.39 -2.49
C ARG A 20 8.10 1.44 -1.40
N ARG A 21 9.12 0.66 -1.72
CA ARG A 21 9.99 0.00 -0.74
C ARG A 21 11.46 0.27 -1.07
N GLY A 22 12.32 0.08 -0.08
CA GLY A 22 13.70 0.54 -0.15
C GLY A 22 13.84 2.06 -0.16
N VAL A 23 15.08 2.52 0.05
CA VAL A 23 15.41 3.95 0.20
C VAL A 23 16.42 4.45 -0.84
N ARG A 24 17.13 3.54 -1.50
CA ARG A 24 18.17 3.85 -2.49
C ARG A 24 18.23 2.77 -3.56
N ARG A 25 18.62 3.15 -4.77
CA ARG A 25 18.91 2.19 -5.85
C ARG A 25 20.05 1.24 -5.46
N PRO A 26 20.03 -0.02 -5.93
CA PRO A 26 19.01 -0.64 -6.81
C PRO A 26 17.80 -1.21 -6.04
N LYS A 27 17.68 -0.95 -4.73
CA LYS A 27 16.62 -1.50 -3.86
C LYS A 27 15.34 -0.66 -3.84
N LEU A 28 15.40 0.58 -4.36
CA LEU A 28 14.23 1.44 -4.48
C LEU A 28 13.31 0.87 -5.57
N GLU A 29 12.08 0.55 -5.16
CA GLU A 29 11.03 0.06 -6.04
C GLU A 29 9.78 0.92 -5.80
N ALA A 30 9.20 1.44 -6.88
CA ALA A 30 7.91 2.10 -6.90
C ALA A 30 6.86 1.18 -7.54
N CYS A 31 5.64 1.17 -7.01
CA CYS A 31 4.56 0.32 -7.51
C CYS A 31 3.22 1.05 -7.39
N ASP A 32 2.31 0.80 -8.34
CA ASP A 32 0.94 1.28 -8.29
C ASP A 32 -0.01 0.15 -7.87
N PHE A 33 -0.63 0.31 -6.70
CA PHE A 33 -1.47 -0.70 -6.06
C PHE A 33 -2.96 -0.60 -6.41
N ARG A 34 -3.37 0.27 -7.34
CA ARG A 34 -4.81 0.45 -7.66
C ARG A 34 -5.53 -0.86 -7.98
N ARG A 35 -4.87 -1.77 -8.70
CA ARG A 35 -5.47 -3.03 -9.17
C ARG A 35 -5.28 -4.20 -8.20
N ALA A 36 -4.57 -3.99 -7.09
CA ALA A 36 -4.29 -5.04 -6.13
C ALA A 36 -5.57 -5.50 -5.41
N LYS A 37 -5.71 -6.80 -5.23
CA LYS A 37 -6.79 -7.44 -4.49
C LYS A 37 -6.44 -7.58 -3.02
N GLY A 38 -7.40 -7.32 -2.15
CA GLY A 38 -7.25 -7.49 -0.72
C GLY A 38 -8.29 -6.71 0.06
N PHE A 39 -7.86 -6.02 1.11
CA PHE A 39 -8.76 -5.25 1.96
C PHE A 39 -8.10 -3.96 2.44
N TYR A 40 -8.93 -3.03 2.89
CA TYR A 40 -8.49 -1.74 3.41
C TYR A 40 -9.31 -1.33 4.63
N ILE A 41 -8.71 -0.48 5.45
CA ILE A 41 -9.33 0.11 6.63
C ILE A 41 -9.22 1.62 6.48
N LEU A 42 -10.35 2.32 6.59
CA LEU A 42 -10.42 3.77 6.62
C LEU A 42 -10.39 4.26 8.06
N PHE A 43 -9.73 5.39 8.28
CA PHE A 43 -9.62 6.02 9.59
C PHE A 43 -9.97 7.50 9.48
N ASP A 44 -10.62 8.00 10.53
CA ASP A 44 -10.82 9.42 10.76
C ASP A 44 -9.88 9.92 11.90
N GLY A 45 -10.21 11.08 12.47
CA GLY A 45 -9.49 11.63 13.63
C GLY A 45 -9.64 10.84 14.93
N HIS A 46 -10.60 9.92 15.02
CA HIS A 46 -10.93 9.16 16.23
C HIS A 46 -10.47 7.70 16.16
N GLY A 47 -10.35 7.11 14.97
CA GLY A 47 -9.92 5.73 14.83
C GLY A 47 -10.35 5.07 13.52
N PRO A 48 -10.35 3.73 13.45
CA PRO A 48 -10.88 3.01 12.30
C PRO A 48 -12.39 3.21 12.21
N THR A 49 -12.88 3.61 11.04
CA THR A 49 -14.32 3.89 10.81
C THR A 49 -14.97 2.89 9.86
N TYR A 50 -14.19 2.26 8.99
CA TYR A 50 -14.71 1.34 7.98
C TYR A 50 -13.66 0.30 7.56
N VAL A 51 -14.11 -0.93 7.29
CA VAL A 51 -13.32 -1.98 6.67
C VAL A 51 -14.00 -2.40 5.38
N GLY A 52 -13.25 -2.41 4.29
CA GLY A 52 -13.75 -2.77 2.97
C GLY A 52 -12.93 -3.86 2.31
N LEU A 53 -13.62 -4.71 1.54
CA LEU A 53 -13.00 -5.73 0.69
C LEU A 53 -12.84 -5.18 -0.74
N ALA A 54 -11.78 -5.65 -1.40
CA ALA A 54 -11.42 -5.35 -2.77
C ALA A 54 -11.00 -6.65 -3.49
N ASP A 55 -11.96 -7.55 -3.71
CA ASP A 55 -11.78 -8.88 -4.30
C ASP A 55 -12.05 -8.93 -5.81
N SER A 56 -12.83 -7.97 -6.33
CA SER A 56 -13.14 -7.83 -7.75
C SER A 56 -11.94 -7.44 -8.62
N SER A 57 -12.11 -7.53 -9.94
CA SER A 57 -11.10 -7.11 -10.95
C SER A 57 -10.66 -5.64 -10.82
N GLN A 58 -11.47 -4.82 -10.16
CA GLN A 58 -11.32 -3.39 -9.95
C GLN A 58 -10.30 -3.05 -8.84
N GLY A 59 -10.07 -3.95 -7.88
CA GLY A 59 -9.03 -3.82 -6.85
C GLY A 59 -9.26 -2.70 -5.82
N LEU A 60 -8.22 -2.46 -5.00
CA LEU A 60 -8.21 -1.48 -3.90
C LEU A 60 -8.54 -0.07 -4.38
N GLY A 61 -8.00 0.31 -5.53
CA GLY A 61 -8.07 1.65 -6.07
C GLY A 61 -9.51 2.12 -6.31
N THR A 62 -10.33 1.31 -7.00
CA THR A 62 -11.72 1.67 -7.29
C THR A 62 -12.53 1.90 -6.02
N ARG A 63 -12.34 1.03 -5.04
CA ARG A 63 -13.06 1.07 -3.76
C ARG A 63 -12.68 2.33 -2.97
N LEU A 64 -11.38 2.59 -2.82
CA LEU A 64 -10.88 3.79 -2.14
C LEU A 64 -11.30 5.09 -2.85
N ARG A 65 -11.23 5.12 -4.20
CA ARG A 65 -11.65 6.28 -4.97
C ARG A 65 -13.16 6.53 -4.87
N ARG A 66 -13.98 5.48 -4.77
CA ARG A 66 -15.42 5.63 -4.50
C ARG A 66 -15.65 6.30 -3.15
N HIS A 67 -15.04 5.82 -2.07
CA HIS A 67 -15.11 6.47 -0.75
C HIS A 67 -14.62 7.91 -0.76
N HIS A 68 -13.60 8.23 -1.59
CA HIS A 68 -13.16 9.60 -1.78
C HIS A 68 -14.24 10.47 -2.44
N LYS A 69 -14.86 9.99 -3.52
CA LYS A 69 -15.91 10.69 -4.28
C LYS A 69 -17.20 10.87 -3.49
N ASP A 70 -17.57 9.87 -2.70
CA ASP A 70 -18.75 9.90 -1.83
C ASP A 70 -18.55 10.83 -0.62
N ARG A 71 -17.34 11.42 -0.48
CA ARG A 71 -16.95 12.38 0.55
C ARG A 71 -17.08 11.83 1.97
N ASP A 72 -16.83 10.53 2.13
CA ASP A 72 -16.81 9.91 3.45
C ASP A 72 -15.79 10.61 4.37
N ASN A 73 -16.09 10.63 5.66
CA ASN A 73 -15.26 11.25 6.67
C ASN A 73 -14.09 10.32 7.05
N TRP A 74 -12.98 10.42 6.32
CA TRP A 74 -11.72 9.73 6.60
C TRP A 74 -10.53 10.58 6.13
N SER A 75 -9.41 10.46 6.83
CA SER A 75 -8.17 11.21 6.59
C SER A 75 -6.98 10.31 6.22
N ARG A 76 -7.02 9.04 6.62
CA ARG A 76 -5.96 8.08 6.33
C ARG A 76 -6.53 6.68 6.19
N PHE A 77 -5.74 5.80 5.60
CA PHE A 77 -6.11 4.41 5.39
C PHE A 77 -4.89 3.50 5.52
N CYS A 78 -5.13 2.24 5.82
CA CYS A 78 -4.15 1.19 5.59
C CYS A 78 -4.80 0.12 4.72
N TRP A 79 -3.97 -0.69 4.07
CA TRP A 79 -4.42 -1.73 3.18
C TRP A 79 -3.50 -2.94 3.27
N PHE A 80 -4.04 -4.07 2.83
CA PHE A 80 -3.33 -5.33 2.68
C PHE A 80 -3.73 -5.94 1.35
N ALA A 81 -2.76 -6.50 0.63
CA ALA A 81 -2.99 -7.13 -0.67
C ALA A 81 -2.43 -8.55 -0.71
N PHE A 82 -3.10 -9.42 -1.48
CA PHE A 82 -2.70 -10.82 -1.67
C PHE A 82 -1.97 -11.07 -3.00
N ASP A 83 -2.01 -10.09 -3.89
CA ASP A 83 -1.32 -10.15 -5.18
C ASP A 83 0.20 -10.04 -5.00
N ASP A 84 0.95 -10.63 -5.94
CA ASP A 84 2.40 -10.52 -5.96
C ASP A 84 2.84 -9.15 -6.46
N VAL A 85 4.08 -8.78 -6.13
CA VAL A 85 4.74 -7.61 -6.71
C VAL A 85 6.05 -8.05 -7.35
N GLU A 86 6.13 -7.88 -8.66
CA GLU A 86 7.29 -8.25 -9.47
C GLU A 86 7.98 -7.00 -10.03
N ARG A 87 9.31 -7.08 -10.17
CA ARG A 87 10.09 -6.00 -10.78
C ARG A 87 9.59 -5.78 -12.22
N GLY A 88 9.26 -4.54 -12.53
CA GLY A 88 8.79 -4.13 -13.83
C GLY A 88 9.92 -3.98 -14.84
N ARG A 89 9.55 -3.75 -16.10
CA ARG A 89 10.49 -3.50 -17.19
C ARG A 89 11.19 -2.14 -17.08
N LEU A 90 10.54 -1.18 -16.43
CA LEU A 90 11.04 0.18 -16.25
C LEU A 90 11.87 0.28 -14.98
N ASP A 91 12.94 1.06 -15.04
CA ASP A 91 13.92 1.11 -13.97
C ASP A 91 13.38 1.80 -12.71
N GLY A 92 13.50 1.12 -11.57
CA GLY A 92 12.91 1.51 -10.30
C GLY A 92 11.42 1.24 -10.17
N TRP A 93 10.78 0.60 -11.17
CA TRP A 93 9.38 0.21 -11.10
C TRP A 93 9.19 -1.27 -10.84
N SER A 94 8.12 -1.56 -10.11
CA SER A 94 7.52 -2.86 -9.91
C SER A 94 6.04 -2.77 -10.28
N HIS A 95 5.41 -3.92 -10.49
CA HIS A 95 4.01 -4.01 -10.89
C HIS A 95 3.31 -5.11 -10.11
N VAL A 96 2.01 -4.90 -9.89
CA VAL A 96 1.14 -5.88 -9.24
C VAL A 96 0.84 -7.00 -10.24
N VAL A 97 1.12 -8.23 -9.84
CA VAL A 97 0.77 -9.44 -10.58
C VAL A 97 -0.42 -10.09 -9.90
N LYS A 98 -1.56 -10.05 -10.60
CA LYS A 98 -2.82 -10.56 -10.06
C LYS A 98 -2.76 -12.07 -9.85
N ARG A 99 -3.24 -12.50 -8.70
CA ARG A 99 -3.45 -13.91 -8.39
C ARG A 99 -4.92 -14.29 -8.57
N ASP A 100 -5.15 -15.44 -9.19
CA ASP A 100 -6.46 -16.07 -9.28
C ASP A 100 -6.72 -17.04 -8.11
N ALA A 101 -5.66 -17.56 -7.50
CA ALA A 101 -5.70 -18.31 -6.27
C ALA A 101 -4.55 -17.88 -5.35
N LEU A 102 -4.76 -17.96 -4.04
CA LEU A 102 -3.63 -17.94 -3.11
C LEU A 102 -2.74 -19.13 -3.49
N GLY A 103 -1.50 -18.87 -3.91
CA GLY A 103 -0.55 -19.90 -4.32
C GLY A 103 -0.13 -20.78 -3.13
N LYS A 104 1.15 -21.20 -3.08
CA LYS A 104 1.72 -21.83 -1.88
C LYS A 104 1.90 -20.80 -0.75
N THR A 105 0.80 -20.34 -0.17
CA THR A 105 0.76 -19.59 1.09
C THR A 105 0.15 -20.51 2.13
N THR A 106 0.78 -20.63 3.30
CA THR A 106 0.21 -21.43 4.38
C THR A 106 -0.82 -20.61 5.16
N THR A 107 -1.80 -21.26 5.77
CA THR A 107 -2.73 -20.60 6.71
C THR A 107 -1.98 -19.82 7.79
N SER A 108 -0.84 -20.36 8.25
CA SER A 108 0.02 -19.71 9.25
C SER A 108 0.60 -18.39 8.78
N ASP A 109 0.96 -18.27 7.49
CA ASP A 109 1.47 -17.02 6.92
C ASP A 109 0.37 -15.96 6.93
N VAL A 110 -0.84 -16.31 6.49
CA VAL A 110 -2.00 -15.39 6.51
C VAL A 110 -2.34 -14.96 7.93
N ILE A 111 -2.36 -15.89 8.89
CA ILE A 111 -2.64 -15.57 10.30
C ILE A 111 -1.61 -14.57 10.84
N ARG A 112 -0.32 -14.80 10.58
CA ARG A 112 0.75 -13.92 11.06
C ARG A 112 0.65 -12.51 10.46
N GLU A 113 0.35 -12.41 9.17
CA GLU A 113 0.17 -11.12 8.50
C GLU A 113 -1.06 -10.36 9.03
N CYS A 114 -2.19 -11.05 9.21
CA CYS A 114 -3.38 -10.48 9.82
C CYS A 114 -3.12 -10.02 11.26
N GLU A 115 -2.39 -10.80 12.06
CA GLU A 115 -2.01 -10.43 13.42
C GLU A 115 -1.12 -9.18 13.43
N ALA A 116 -0.08 -9.13 12.59
CA ALA A 116 0.82 -7.98 12.50
C ALA A 116 0.08 -6.70 12.07
N LEU A 117 -0.87 -6.83 11.13
CA LEU A 117 -1.76 -5.73 10.75
C LEU A 117 -2.63 -5.28 11.92
N LEU A 118 -3.31 -6.21 12.61
CA LEU A 118 -4.20 -5.89 13.73
C LEU A 118 -3.44 -5.25 14.90
N ILE A 119 -2.23 -5.73 15.22
CA ILE A 119 -1.38 -5.11 16.25
C ILE A 119 -1.02 -3.69 15.87
N THR A 120 -0.63 -3.48 14.62
CA THR A 120 -0.25 -2.17 14.11
C THR A 120 -1.44 -1.20 14.11
N VAL A 121 -2.62 -1.68 13.69
CA VAL A 121 -3.84 -0.88 13.59
C VAL A 121 -4.41 -0.52 14.96
N LEU A 122 -4.43 -1.48 15.88
CA LEU A 122 -4.99 -1.30 17.22
C LEU A 122 -3.98 -0.70 18.21
N GLY A 123 -2.71 -0.54 17.81
CA GLY A 123 -1.65 -0.05 18.68
C GLY A 123 -1.40 -0.96 19.89
N THR A 124 -1.77 -2.25 19.80
CA THR A 124 -1.73 -3.22 20.91
C THR A 124 -0.32 -3.73 21.21
N HIS A 125 0.70 -2.90 20.98
CA HIS A 125 2.04 -3.14 21.51
C HIS A 125 1.92 -3.36 23.01
N ARG A 126 2.18 -4.58 23.50
CA ARG A 126 2.12 -4.89 24.93
C ARG A 126 3.00 -3.92 25.70
N THR A 127 2.40 -3.05 26.49
CA THR A 127 3.07 -2.25 27.52
C THR A 127 3.44 -3.18 28.67
N VAL A 128 4.71 -3.59 28.74
CA VAL A 128 5.23 -4.38 29.87
C VAL A 128 6.00 -3.45 30.82
N GLY A 129 5.26 -2.81 31.73
CA GLY A 129 5.77 -2.20 32.97
C GLY A 129 6.80 -1.04 32.87
N PRO A 130 7.04 -0.30 33.98
CA PRO A 130 7.83 0.95 33.95
C PRO A 130 9.35 0.78 33.84
N SER A 131 9.89 -0.44 33.89
CA SER A 131 11.33 -0.65 34.17
C SER A 131 12.11 -1.44 33.13
N GLN A 132 11.57 -1.68 31.93
CA GLN A 132 12.31 -2.38 30.86
C GLN A 132 12.52 -1.46 29.65
N ARG A 133 13.77 -0.99 29.48
CA ARG A 133 14.21 -0.26 28.28
C ARG A 133 13.99 -1.14 27.06
N TYR A 134 13.08 -0.68 26.20
CA TYR A 134 12.81 -1.04 24.81
C TYR A 134 13.84 -1.98 24.17
N GLY A 135 13.60 -3.28 24.29
CA GLY A 135 14.08 -4.27 23.33
C GLY A 135 13.10 -4.29 22.16
N GLN A 136 13.62 -4.10 20.95
CA GLN A 136 12.90 -4.11 19.68
C GLN A 136 12.17 -5.44 19.45
N ASN A 137 10.97 -5.60 20.00
CA ASN A 137 10.00 -6.54 19.44
C ASN A 137 9.03 -5.75 18.55
N ARG A 138 9.59 -5.02 17.57
CA ARG A 138 8.87 -4.77 16.32
C ARG A 138 8.66 -6.18 15.78
N MET A 139 7.41 -6.64 15.64
CA MET A 139 7.20 -7.82 14.80
C MET A 139 7.81 -7.46 13.45
N GLU A 140 8.97 -8.03 13.15
CA GLU A 140 9.42 -8.12 11.78
C GLU A 140 8.31 -8.89 11.08
N PHE A 141 7.77 -8.32 10.01
CA PHE A 141 7.03 -9.10 9.04
C PHE A 141 8.05 -10.14 8.54
N GLN A 142 8.11 -11.30 9.20
CA GLN A 142 9.13 -12.32 8.91
C GLN A 142 8.75 -13.12 7.65
N ALA A 143 7.50 -13.00 7.19
CA ALA A 143 6.98 -13.62 5.97
C ALA A 143 6.76 -12.59 4.84
N ALA A 144 6.18 -11.42 5.12
CA ALA A 144 6.14 -10.31 4.17
C ALA A 144 7.45 -9.50 4.20
N GLY A 145 8.05 -9.21 3.04
CA GLY A 145 9.25 -8.38 2.95
C GLY A 145 9.07 -6.95 3.49
N GLU A 146 10.00 -6.05 3.15
CA GLU A 146 9.91 -4.64 3.56
C GLU A 146 8.52 -4.03 3.23
N PRO A 147 7.85 -3.38 4.20
CA PRO A 147 6.51 -2.83 3.98
C PRO A 147 6.54 -1.70 2.95
N TRP A 148 5.45 -1.58 2.19
CA TRP A 148 5.28 -0.48 1.25
C TRP A 148 4.91 0.81 1.99
N GLU A 149 5.70 1.85 1.75
CA GLU A 149 5.47 3.21 2.24
C GLU A 149 4.80 4.03 1.15
N GLN A 150 3.95 4.99 1.52
CA GLN A 150 3.31 5.85 0.54
C GLN A 150 4.35 6.63 -0.26
N LEU A 151 4.13 6.71 -1.57
CA LEU A 151 4.94 7.51 -2.48
C LEU A 151 4.07 8.63 -3.07
N ARG A 152 4.60 9.85 -3.07
CA ARG A 152 3.89 11.07 -3.47
C ARG A 152 4.43 11.55 -4.80
N GLN A 153 3.63 12.34 -5.52
CA GLN A 153 4.09 12.97 -6.76
C GLN A 153 5.33 13.86 -6.54
N ALA A 154 5.39 14.57 -5.41
CA ALA A 154 6.53 15.40 -5.05
C ALA A 154 7.83 14.59 -4.89
N ASP A 155 7.74 13.31 -4.51
CA ASP A 155 8.92 12.46 -4.25
C ASP A 155 9.72 12.14 -5.52
N PHE A 156 9.19 12.46 -6.71
CA PHE A 156 9.89 12.33 -8.00
C PHE A 156 10.68 13.59 -8.39
N ALA A 157 10.54 14.68 -7.64
CA ALA A 157 11.25 15.93 -7.90
C ALA A 157 12.78 15.77 -7.78
N PRO A 158 13.59 16.63 -8.45
CA PRO A 158 15.04 16.60 -8.27
C PRO A 158 15.42 16.74 -6.79
N GLY A 159 16.33 15.89 -6.31
CA GLY A 159 16.72 15.85 -4.91
C GLY A 159 16.00 14.79 -4.07
N GLU A 160 14.79 14.39 -4.47
CA GLU A 160 13.91 13.52 -3.68
C GLU A 160 14.17 12.01 -3.85
N ILE A 161 13.50 11.21 -3.02
CA ILE A 161 13.74 9.76 -2.90
C ILE A 161 13.50 8.99 -4.21
N ALA A 162 12.49 9.36 -4.99
CA ALA A 162 12.15 8.74 -6.27
C ALA A 162 12.64 9.55 -7.49
N ARG A 163 13.56 10.51 -7.30
CA ARG A 163 14.10 11.35 -8.38
C ARG A 163 14.69 10.59 -9.56
N ASN A 164 15.20 9.39 -9.28
CA ASN A 164 15.86 8.53 -10.27
C ASN A 164 14.91 7.47 -10.83
N VAL A 165 13.69 7.31 -10.29
CA VAL A 165 12.71 6.37 -10.82
C VAL A 165 12.23 6.89 -12.17
N GLU A 166 12.10 5.99 -13.16
CA GLU A 166 11.65 6.35 -14.51
C GLU A 166 10.33 7.13 -14.43
N ARG A 167 10.27 8.32 -15.04
CA ARG A 167 9.15 9.26 -14.84
C ARG A 167 7.97 9.00 -15.76
N SER A 168 8.22 8.47 -16.95
CA SER A 168 7.17 8.10 -17.92
C SER A 168 6.00 7.27 -17.34
N PRO A 169 6.21 6.28 -16.44
CA PRO A 169 5.14 5.49 -15.79
C PRO A 169 4.39 6.18 -14.65
N PHE A 170 4.79 7.39 -14.21
CA PHE A 170 3.87 8.25 -13.46
C PHE A 170 2.61 8.56 -14.29
N THR A 171 2.73 8.50 -15.63
CA THR A 171 1.68 8.91 -16.58
C THR A 171 1.38 7.92 -17.69
N ASP A 172 1.99 6.74 -17.75
CA ASP A 172 1.82 5.80 -18.87
C ASP A 172 0.39 5.23 -18.97
N GLN A 173 -0.45 5.96 -19.69
CA GLN A 173 -1.86 5.64 -19.94
C GLN A 173 -2.04 4.29 -20.62
N THR A 174 -1.03 3.69 -21.25
CA THR A 174 -1.16 2.40 -21.95
C THR A 174 -1.25 1.22 -20.97
N LEU A 175 -0.63 1.34 -19.78
CA LEU A 175 -0.86 0.42 -18.66
C LEU A 175 -2.18 0.72 -17.92
N PHE A 176 -2.77 1.90 -18.14
CA PHE A 176 -3.89 2.42 -17.37
C PHE A 176 -5.23 2.46 -18.12
N ASN A 177 -5.22 2.25 -19.44
CA ASN A 177 -6.42 2.24 -20.31
C ASN A 177 -7.03 0.84 -20.51
N ALA A 178 -6.46 -0.21 -19.90
CA ALA A 178 -7.11 -1.52 -19.88
C ALA A 178 -8.21 -1.54 -18.78
N ASP A 179 -9.45 -1.34 -19.22
CA ASP A 179 -10.69 -1.71 -18.53
C ASP A 179 -11.20 -0.78 -17.42
N TRP A 180 -11.46 0.49 -17.77
CA TRP A 180 -12.36 1.38 -17.01
C TRP A 180 -13.69 1.65 -17.76
N GLY A 181 -14.14 0.67 -18.54
CA GLY A 181 -15.50 0.61 -19.12
C GLY A 181 -16.41 -0.27 -18.28
#